data_AF-A0A238BQR2-F1
#
_entry.id   AF-A0A238BQR2-F1
#
_cell.length_a   1.000
_cell.length_b   1.000
_cell.length_c   1.000
_cell.angle_alpha   90.00
_cell.angle_beta   90.00
_cell.angle_gamma   90.00
#
_symmetry.space_group_name_H-M   'P 1'
#
loop_
_entity.id
_entity.type
_entity.pdbx_description
1 polymer ?
#
loop_
_entity_poly.entity_id
_entity_poly.type
_entity_poly.pdbx_seq_one_letter_code
_entity_poly.pdbx_strand_id
1 'polypeptide(L)'
;MGAKEVANGGRYRHWRKDDDIAGIEPKFRQNLKFDEINNCLQLACRVSGYPLPYVTFHFRNRRIINNQRIRFKKEVFPLLDIDRRDDCWLLRINDPTVDDEGKYVAIARNRIGRIFSSCSVRLSNKNPSTYIADV
;
A
#
# COMPACT_ATOMS: atom_id res chain seq x y z
N MET A 1 -55.90 -16.64 -19.34
CA MET A 1 -55.63 -16.02 -18.03
C MET A 1 -54.15 -15.71 -18.01
N GLY A 2 -53.69 -14.53 -18.43
CA GLY A 2 -53.79 -13.26 -17.70
C GLY A 2 -52.63 -13.23 -16.68
N ALA A 3 -51.58 -12.42 -16.77
CA ALA A 3 -51.52 -11.04 -17.24
C ALA A 3 -50.23 -10.71 -18.03
N LYS A 4 -50.36 -9.65 -18.83
CA LYS A 4 -49.34 -9.00 -19.67
C LYS A 4 -48.41 -8.07 -18.86
N GLU A 5 -47.26 -7.82 -19.49
CA GLU A 5 -46.22 -6.79 -19.30
C GLU A 5 -46.57 -5.51 -18.52
N VAL A 6 -45.56 -4.98 -17.80
CA VAL A 6 -45.13 -3.58 -17.95
C VAL A 6 -43.60 -3.47 -17.87
N ALA A 7 -43.02 -2.83 -18.87
CA ALA A 7 -41.62 -2.42 -18.91
C ALA A 7 -41.36 -1.31 -17.88
N ASN A 8 -40.18 -1.31 -17.26
CA ASN A 8 -39.58 -0.07 -16.79
C ASN A 8 -38.06 -0.16 -16.89
N GLY A 9 -37.49 0.78 -17.66
CA GLY A 9 -36.06 0.94 -17.85
C GLY A 9 -35.34 1.11 -16.51
N GLY A 10 -34.53 0.13 -16.15
CA GLY A 10 -33.63 0.20 -15.02
C GLY A 10 -32.40 -0.60 -15.37
N ARG A 11 -31.29 0.10 -15.60
CA ARG A 11 -29.95 -0.48 -15.80
C ARG A 11 -29.79 -1.70 -14.88
N TYR A 12 -29.53 -2.87 -15.46
CA TYR A 12 -29.11 -4.04 -14.71
C TYR A 12 -27.91 -3.63 -13.85
N ARG A 13 -28.16 -3.34 -12.56
CA ARG A 13 -27.07 -3.15 -11.62
C ARG A 13 -26.44 -4.53 -11.51
N HIS A 14 -25.29 -4.66 -12.13
CA HIS A 14 -24.40 -5.80 -11.96
C HIS A 14 -24.18 -5.94 -10.45
N TRP A 15 -24.89 -6.85 -9.79
CA TRP A 15 -24.61 -7.22 -8.41
C TRP A 15 -23.16 -7.69 -8.40
N ARG A 16 -22.26 -6.97 -7.73
CA ARG A 16 -20.91 -7.46 -7.52
C ARG A 16 -21.08 -8.66 -6.59
N LYS A 17 -20.76 -9.85 -7.07
CA LYS A 17 -20.82 -11.11 -6.31
C LYS A 17 -20.06 -11.05 -4.96
N ASP A 18 -19.21 -10.04 -4.77
CA ASP A 18 -18.46 -9.78 -3.54
C ASP A 18 -19.28 -9.14 -2.40
N ASP A 19 -20.49 -8.62 -2.64
CA ASP A 19 -21.27 -7.93 -1.61
C ASP A 19 -21.92 -8.90 -0.60
N ASP A 20 -22.15 -10.15 -0.98
CA ASP A 20 -22.70 -11.19 -0.09
C ASP A 20 -21.63 -11.93 0.73
N ILE A 21 -20.34 -11.69 0.46
CA ILE A 21 -19.24 -12.31 1.21
C ILE A 21 -18.91 -11.46 2.44
N ALA A 22 -18.94 -12.11 3.61
CA ALA A 22 -18.55 -11.50 4.88
C ALA A 22 -17.13 -10.92 4.77
N GLY A 23 -17.01 -9.63 5.08
CA GLY A 23 -15.72 -8.95 5.03
C GLY A 23 -14.83 -9.29 6.22
N ILE A 24 -13.51 -9.18 6.00
CA ILE A 24 -12.48 -9.38 7.01
C ILE A 24 -11.71 -8.07 7.14
N GLU A 25 -11.59 -7.55 8.37
CA GLU A 25 -10.80 -6.35 8.68
C GLU A 25 -9.34 -6.47 8.20
N PRO A 26 -8.71 -5.36 7.79
CA PRO A 26 -7.29 -5.36 7.49
C PRO A 26 -6.46 -5.79 8.71
N LYS A 27 -5.38 -6.55 8.48
CA LYS A 27 -4.38 -6.90 9.49
C LYS A 27 -2.98 -6.90 8.89
N PHE A 28 -2.03 -6.26 9.57
CA PHE A 28 -0.62 -6.40 9.22
C PHE A 28 -0.13 -7.80 9.61
N ARG A 29 0.24 -8.60 8.61
CA ARG A 29 1.02 -9.84 8.81
C ARG A 29 2.48 -9.51 9.07
N GLN A 30 2.96 -8.44 8.46
CA GLN A 30 4.25 -7.83 8.73
C GLN A 30 4.06 -6.32 8.82
N ASN A 31 4.41 -5.76 9.97
CA ASN A 31 4.45 -4.31 10.17
C ASN A 31 5.44 -3.66 9.20
N LEU A 32 5.23 -2.38 8.94
CA LEU A 32 6.13 -1.55 8.15
C LEU A 32 7.56 -1.63 8.69
N LYS A 33 8.48 -2.04 7.83
CA LYS A 33 9.92 -2.03 8.08
C LYS A 33 10.62 -1.39 6.89
N PHE A 34 11.89 -1.01 7.08
CA PHE A 34 12.72 -0.51 6.01
C PHE A 34 14.05 -1.24 5.97
N ASP A 35 14.63 -1.33 4.77
CA ASP A 35 15.98 -1.81 4.50
C ASP A 35 16.68 -0.87 3.51
N GLU A 36 18.00 -0.74 3.63
CA GLU A 36 18.85 -0.04 2.68
C GLU A 36 19.57 -1.08 1.80
N ILE A 37 19.26 -1.12 0.50
CA ILE A 37 19.80 -2.10 -0.44
C ILE A 37 20.29 -1.36 -1.68
N ASN A 38 21.59 -1.46 -2.01
CA ASN A 38 22.18 -0.86 -3.22
C ASN A 38 21.83 0.62 -3.42
N ASN A 39 22.05 1.47 -2.40
CA ASN A 39 21.69 2.90 -2.41
C ASN A 39 20.20 3.18 -2.68
N CYS A 40 19.33 2.24 -2.31
CA CYS A 40 17.87 2.36 -2.41
C CYS A 40 17.26 2.07 -1.04
N LEU A 41 16.44 3.00 -0.57
CA LEU A 41 15.63 2.80 0.63
C LEU A 41 14.36 2.05 0.24
N GLN A 42 14.16 0.88 0.83
CA GLN A 42 12.99 0.04 0.60
C GLN A 42 12.15 -0.04 1.87
N LEU A 43 10.88 0.35 1.79
CA LEU A 43 9.91 0.18 2.86
C LEU A 43 8.87 -0.87 2.47
N ALA A 44 8.68 -1.87 3.31
CA ALA A 44 7.81 -3.00 3.02
C ALA A 44 6.86 -3.31 4.18
N CYS A 45 5.65 -3.75 3.85
CA CYS A 45 4.69 -4.33 4.79
C CYS A 45 3.85 -5.42 4.10
N ARG A 46 3.25 -6.30 4.90
CA ARG A 46 2.30 -7.31 4.40
C ARG A 46 0.95 -7.19 5.07
N VAL A 47 -0.12 -7.18 4.29
CA VAL A 47 -1.48 -6.91 4.75
C VAL A 47 -2.49 -7.93 4.25
N SER A 48 -3.19 -8.58 5.17
CA SER A 48 -4.35 -9.41 4.87
C SER A 48 -5.67 -8.69 5.13
N GLY A 49 -6.75 -9.12 4.48
CA GLY A 49 -8.12 -8.64 4.70
C GLY A 49 -9.00 -9.02 3.50
N TYR A 50 -10.32 -8.91 3.64
CA TYR A 50 -11.25 -9.15 2.54
C TYR A 50 -12.39 -8.10 2.54
N PRO A 51 -12.66 -7.39 1.42
CA PRO A 51 -11.84 -7.33 0.21
C PRO A 51 -10.39 -6.95 0.51
N LEU A 52 -9.48 -7.31 -0.39
CA LEU A 52 -8.04 -7.12 -0.19
C LEU A 52 -7.72 -5.63 0.10
N PRO A 53 -7.03 -5.31 1.20
CA PRO A 53 -6.77 -3.92 1.56
C PRO A 53 -5.81 -3.23 0.58
N TYR A 54 -6.10 -1.96 0.30
CA TYR A 54 -5.21 -1.06 -0.42
C TYR A 54 -4.32 -0.31 0.57
N VAL A 55 -3.00 -0.25 0.31
CA VAL A 55 -2.05 0.45 1.17
C VAL A 55 -1.59 1.76 0.53
N THR A 56 -1.53 2.82 1.35
CA THR A 56 -0.85 4.08 1.02
C THR A 56 0.28 4.34 1.99
N PHE A 57 1.42 4.79 1.48
CA PHE A 57 2.53 5.27 2.30
C PHE A 57 2.46 6.79 2.48
N HIS A 58 2.83 7.25 3.67
CA HIS A 58 2.83 8.67 4.05
C HIS A 58 4.17 9.02 4.70
N PHE A 59 4.64 10.23 4.41
CA PHE A 59 5.82 10.84 5.01
C PHE A 59 5.52 12.31 5.31
N ARG A 60 5.88 12.80 6.50
CA ARG A 60 5.57 14.17 6.96
C ARG A 60 4.09 14.54 6.76
N ASN A 61 3.19 13.63 7.14
CA ASN A 61 1.72 13.77 7.02
C ASN A 61 1.20 13.95 5.58
N ARG A 62 2.02 13.66 4.56
CA ARG A 62 1.62 13.71 3.15
C ARG A 62 1.67 12.33 2.53
N ARG A 63 0.66 12.01 1.72
CA ARG A 63 0.64 10.79 0.92
C ARG A 63 1.78 10.83 -0.09
N ILE A 64 2.56 9.77 -0.13
CA ILE A 64 3.62 9.58 -1.13
C ILE A 64 2.98 9.18 -2.46
N ILE A 65 3.42 9.83 -3.53
CA ILE A 65 3.00 9.56 -4.91
C ILE A 65 4.18 9.07 -5.74
N ASN A 66 3.90 8.27 -6.75
CA ASN A 66 4.94 7.80 -7.67
C ASN A 66 5.54 8.97 -8.45
N ASN A 67 6.86 9.01 -8.52
CA ASN A 67 7.64 9.93 -9.36
C ASN A 67 8.92 9.22 -9.83
N GLN A 68 9.78 9.88 -10.62
CA GLN A 68 10.98 9.24 -11.19
C GLN A 68 11.88 8.54 -10.16
N ARG A 69 12.00 9.11 -8.96
CA ARG A 69 12.84 8.63 -7.85
C ARG A 69 12.10 7.67 -6.90
N ILE A 70 10.80 7.86 -6.73
CA ILE A 70 9.95 7.17 -5.76
C ILE A 70 8.96 6.26 -6.48
N ARG A 71 9.02 4.97 -6.20
CA ARG A 71 8.11 3.95 -6.75
C ARG A 71 7.50 3.13 -5.63
N PHE A 72 6.21 3.26 -5.40
CA PHE A 72 5.46 2.26 -4.64
C PHE A 72 4.69 1.35 -5.60
N LYS A 73 4.74 0.05 -5.32
CA LYS A 73 4.04 -0.99 -6.07
C LYS A 73 3.51 -2.03 -5.08
N LYS A 74 2.37 -2.60 -5.43
CA LYS A 74 1.95 -3.88 -4.87
C LYS A 74 2.74 -4.95 -5.63
N GLU A 75 3.57 -5.71 -4.94
CA GLU A 75 4.37 -6.75 -5.58
C GLU A 75 3.65 -8.10 -5.52
N VAL A 76 3.49 -8.72 -6.69
CA VAL A 76 3.00 -10.08 -6.84
C VAL A 76 4.25 -10.97 -6.94
N PHE A 77 4.67 -11.57 -5.83
CA PHE A 77 5.78 -12.53 -5.86
C PHE A 77 5.28 -13.87 -6.45
N PRO A 78 5.90 -14.39 -7.52
CA PRO A 78 5.53 -15.69 -8.06
C PRO A 78 6.35 -16.78 -7.37
N LEU A 79 5.98 -17.26 -6.18
CA LEU A 79 6.54 -18.51 -5.65
C LEU A 79 5.50 -19.34 -4.88
N LEU A 80 5.35 -20.58 -5.38
CA LEU A 80 4.97 -21.89 -4.81
C LEU A 80 3.80 -22.07 -3.83
N ASP A 81 3.35 -21.06 -3.08
CA ASP A 81 2.21 -21.22 -2.17
C ASP A 81 0.93 -20.67 -2.78
N ILE A 82 -0.03 -21.57 -2.99
CA ILE A 82 -1.27 -21.36 -3.75
C ILE A 82 -2.21 -20.33 -3.09
N ASP A 83 -1.96 -19.92 -1.84
CA ASP A 83 -3.06 -19.34 -1.07
C ASP A 83 -3.17 -17.81 -1.05
N ARG A 84 -2.12 -16.98 -1.14
CA ARG A 84 -2.29 -15.49 -1.10
C ARG A 84 -1.19 -14.70 -1.84
N ARG A 85 -1.36 -14.51 -3.15
CA ARG A 85 -0.39 -13.86 -4.05
C ARG A 85 -0.31 -12.32 -4.01
N ASP A 86 -0.79 -11.65 -2.96
CA ASP A 86 -1.19 -10.24 -3.12
C ASP A 86 -1.15 -9.36 -1.85
N ASP A 87 -0.42 -9.77 -0.82
CA ASP A 87 -0.41 -9.04 0.46
C ASP A 87 0.80 -8.11 0.65
N CYS A 88 1.82 -8.17 -0.22
CA CYS A 88 3.06 -7.38 -0.07
C CYS A 88 2.98 -6.01 -0.75
N TRP A 89 3.34 -4.99 0.01
CA TRP A 89 3.40 -3.60 -0.45
C TRP A 89 4.79 -3.05 -0.26
N LEU A 90 5.38 -2.55 -1.34
CA LEU A 90 6.74 -2.03 -1.39
C LEU A 90 6.73 -0.56 -1.81
N LEU A 91 7.50 0.26 -1.10
CA LEU A 91 7.89 1.62 -1.47
C LEU A 91 9.40 1.66 -1.64
N ARG A 92 9.87 2.06 -2.81
CA ARG A 92 11.28 2.25 -3.14
C ARG A 92 11.57 3.73 -3.35
N ILE A 93 12.65 4.20 -2.72
CA ILE A 93 13.18 5.55 -2.87
C ILE A 93 14.64 5.36 -3.33
N ASN A 94 14.90 5.69 -4.60
CA ASN A 94 16.25 5.64 -5.15
C ASN A 94 17.07 6.85 -4.71
N ASP A 95 18.37 6.65 -4.52
CA ASP A 95 19.33 7.68 -4.12
C ASP A 95 18.79 8.52 -2.93
N PRO A 96 18.51 7.87 -1.78
CA PRO A 96 17.90 8.54 -0.65
C PRO A 96 18.88 9.57 -0.06
N THR A 97 18.35 10.73 0.32
CA THR A 97 19.11 11.80 0.99
C THR A 97 18.69 11.95 2.45
N VAL A 98 19.38 12.79 3.21
CA VAL A 98 19.02 13.09 4.61
C VAL A 98 17.59 13.63 4.76
N ASP A 99 17.02 14.25 3.72
CA ASP A 99 15.63 14.71 3.71
C ASP A 99 14.60 13.57 3.70
N ASP A 100 15.01 12.38 3.27
CA ASP A 100 14.18 11.18 3.29
C ASP A 100 14.19 10.50 4.67
N GLU A 101 15.01 10.95 5.63
CA GLU A 101 14.97 10.45 7.01
C GLU A 101 13.71 10.93 7.74
N GLY A 102 13.17 10.07 8.59
CA GLY A 102 12.04 10.39 9.44
C GLY A 102 11.00 9.28 9.55
N LYS A 103 9.82 9.64 10.06
CA LYS A 103 8.75 8.68 10.33
C LYS A 103 7.88 8.45 9.09
N TYR A 104 7.86 7.21 8.63
CA TYR A 104 6.97 6.74 7.57
C TYR A 104 5.76 6.02 8.17
N VAL A 105 4.61 6.13 7.51
CA VAL A 105 3.36 5.48 7.90
C VAL A 105 2.75 4.75 6.72
N ALA A 106 2.49 3.46 6.87
CA ALA A 106 1.67 2.66 5.98
C ALA A 106 0.23 2.64 6.52
N ILE A 107 -0.72 3.01 5.67
CA ILE A 107 -2.15 2.98 5.97
C ILE A 107 -2.80 1.92 5.09
N ALA A 108 -3.33 0.86 5.69
CA ALA A 108 -4.06 -0.18 4.99
C ALA A 108 -5.56 0.00 5.16
N ARG A 109 -6.34 -0.07 4.08
CA ARG A 109 -7.79 0.16 4.10
C ARG A 109 -8.55 -0.81 3.18
N ASN A 110 -9.65 -1.36 3.67
CA ASN A 110 -10.70 -1.95 2.84
C ASN A 110 -12.08 -1.41 3.27
N ARG A 111 -13.18 -2.01 2.79
CA ARG A 111 -14.54 -1.57 3.16
C ARG A 111 -14.91 -1.83 4.62
N ILE A 112 -14.19 -2.71 5.30
CA ILE A 112 -14.47 -3.14 6.67
C ILE A 112 -13.71 -2.26 7.67
N GLY A 113 -12.47 -1.86 7.36
CA GLY A 113 -11.70 -1.08 8.30
C GLY A 113 -10.46 -0.41 7.73
N ARG A 114 -9.71 0.22 8.63
CA ARG A 114 -8.43 0.89 8.37
C ARG A 114 -7.48 0.72 9.55
N ILE A 115 -6.23 0.36 9.26
CA ILE A 115 -5.15 0.20 10.24
C ILE A 115 -3.89 0.93 9.81
N PHE A 116 -2.96 1.12 10.75
CA PHE A 116 -1.73 1.89 10.57
C PHE A 116 -0.52 1.13 11.07
N SER A 117 0.61 1.27 10.38
CA SER A 117 1.92 0.83 10.85
C SER A 117 2.94 1.92 10.53
N SER A 118 3.90 2.15 11.42
CA SER A 118 4.95 3.15 11.21
C SER A 118 6.33 2.61 11.49
N CYS A 119 7.34 3.14 10.79
CA CYS A 119 8.75 2.95 11.09
C CYS A 119 9.48 4.30 11.02
N SER A 120 10.60 4.41 11.73
CA SER A 120 11.47 5.58 11.68
C SER A 120 12.71 5.23 10.88
N VAL A 121 12.90 5.87 9.74
CA VAL A 121 14.05 5.70 8.86
C VAL A 121 15.18 6.62 9.33
N ARG A 122 16.38 6.04 9.43
CA ARG A 122 17.66 6.75 9.59
C ARG A 122 18.63 6.08 8.63
N LEU A 123 19.26 6.84 7.74
CA LEU A 123 20.16 6.30 6.74
C LEU A 123 21.50 5.98 7.38
N SER A 124 22.05 4.83 6.98
CA SER A 124 23.30 4.31 7.52
C SER A 124 24.51 5.06 6.94
N ASN A 125 24.44 5.40 5.66
CA ASN A 125 25.50 6.12 4.94
C ASN A 125 25.14 7.61 4.79
N LYS A 126 25.61 8.40 5.75
CA LYS A 126 25.58 9.88 5.68
C LYS A 126 26.76 10.36 4.86
N ASN A 127 26.65 10.34 3.53
CA ASN A 127 27.69 10.98 2.71
C ASN A 127 27.73 12.48 3.04
N PRO A 128 28.86 13.06 3.49
CA PRO A 128 28.96 14.48 3.81
C PRO A 128 28.55 15.42 2.66
N SER A 129 28.54 14.95 1.41
CA SER A 129 28.12 15.73 0.24
C SER A 129 26.61 15.90 0.07
N THR A 130 25.76 15.15 0.80
CA THR A 130 24.29 15.33 0.77
C THR A 130 23.78 16.35 1.79
N TYR A 131 24.67 16.89 2.64
CA TYR A 131 24.41 18.11 3.38
C TYR A 131 24.64 19.28 2.42
N ILE A 132 23.65 19.60 1.58
CA ILE A 132 23.66 20.91 0.92
C ILE A 132 23.53 21.92 2.08
N ALA A 133 24.63 22.56 2.42
CA ALA A 133 24.61 23.74 3.26
C ALA A 133 23.75 24.77 2.52
N ASP A 134 22.68 25.24 3.15
CA ASP A 134 22.05 26.49 2.76
C ASP A 134 23.16 27.56 2.83
N VAL A 135 23.61 28.01 1.65
CA VAL A 135 24.52 29.16 1.48
C VAL A 135 23.67 30.40 1.23
#